data_AF-A0A1Z9NMA4-F1
#
_entry.id   AF-A0A1Z9NMA4-F1
#
_cell.length_a   1.000
_cell.length_b   1.000
_cell.length_c   1.000
_cell.angle_alpha   90.00
_cell.angle_beta   90.00
_cell.angle_gamma   90.00
#
_symmetry.space_group_name_H-M   'P 1'
#
loop_
_entity.id
_entity.type
_entity.pdbx_description
1 polymer ?
#
loop_
_entity_poly.entity_id
_entity_poly.type
_entity_poly.pdbx_seq_one_letter_code
_entity_poly.pdbx_strand_id
1 'polypeptide(L)' 'MSKLLLIKKLNFKARRGMKETSEILGKLLDSINTFTDNELNQLECLLNLDDQYLFDLFFKEKDRFDEEFHDLKKYLK' A
#
# COMPACT_ATOMS: atom_id res chain seq x y z
N MET A 1 19.88 1.15 3.81
CA MET A 1 18.95 0.70 4.87
C MET A 1 18.56 -0.74 4.57
N SER A 2 18.55 -1.64 5.55
CA SER A 2 18.19 -3.05 5.30
C SER A 2 16.71 -3.16 4.93
N LYS A 3 16.39 -3.89 3.85
CA LYS A 3 15.00 -4.16 3.36
C LYS A 3 14.05 -4.55 4.49
N LEU A 4 14.54 -5.31 5.48
CA LEU A 4 13.82 -5.71 6.69
C LEU A 4 13.28 -4.55 7.54
N LEU A 5 14.06 -3.47 7.71
CA LEU A 5 13.67 -2.28 8.47
C LEU A 5 12.57 -1.50 7.75
N LEU A 6 12.69 -1.40 6.42
CA LEU A 6 11.69 -0.78 5.55
C LEU A 6 10.36 -1.52 5.64
N ILE A 7 10.38 -2.85 5.52
CA ILE A 7 9.19 -3.69 5.65
C ILE A 7 8.52 -3.49 7.01
N LYS A 8 9.28 -3.51 8.13
CA LYS A 8 8.69 -3.29 9.46
C LYS A 8 8.05 -1.90 9.59
N LYS A 9 8.68 -0.87 9.04
CA LYS A 9 8.16 0.50 9.04
C LYS A 9 6.86 0.61 8.23
N LEU A 10 6.81 -0.01 7.04
CA LEU A 10 5.63 -0.04 6.19
C LEU A 10 4.51 -0.87 6.84
N ASN A 11 4.84 -1.99 7.47
CA ASN A 11 3.90 -2.83 8.21
C ASN A 11 3.28 -2.10 9.41
N PHE A 12 4.08 -1.29 10.10
CA PHE A 12 3.56 -0.40 11.14
C PHE A 12 2.65 0.70 10.56
N LYS A 13 3.06 1.35 9.47
CA LYS A 13 2.26 2.40 8.81
C LYS A 13 0.95 1.90 8.19
N ALA A 14 0.87 0.63 7.82
CA ALA A 14 -0.35 0.05 7.25
C ALA A 14 -1.44 -0.25 8.27
N ARG A 15 -1.10 -0.24 9.57
CA ARG A 15 -2.10 -0.32 10.63
C ARG A 15 -2.80 1.03 10.69
N ARG A 16 -3.96 1.09 10.04
CA ARG A 16 -4.77 2.30 9.90
C ARG A 16 -6.00 2.23 10.79
N GLY A 17 -6.61 3.39 11.03
CA GLY A 17 -7.81 3.48 11.86
C GLY A 17 -9.01 2.78 11.21
N MET A 18 -9.06 2.77 9.87
CA MET A 18 -10.08 2.06 9.12
C MET A 18 -9.69 0.60 8.89
N LYS A 19 -10.65 -0.28 9.18
CA LYS A 19 -10.48 -1.74 9.06
C LYS A 19 -10.33 -2.16 7.60
N GLU A 20 -11.08 -1.51 6.71
CA GLU A 20 -11.07 -1.75 5.26
C GLU A 20 -9.71 -1.41 4.62
N THR A 21 -9.15 -0.22 4.91
CA THR A 21 -7.83 0.17 4.38
C THR A 21 -6.73 -0.72 4.97
N SER A 22 -6.81 -1.05 6.26
CA SER A 22 -5.86 -1.95 6.92
C SER A 22 -5.86 -3.35 6.30
N GLU A 23 -7.01 -3.88 5.91
CA GLU A 23 -7.12 -5.21 5.29
C GLU A 23 -6.49 -5.24 3.89
N ILE A 24 -6.78 -4.21 3.07
CA ILE A 24 -6.21 -4.04 1.73
C ILE A 24 -4.68 -3.90 1.82
N LEU A 25 -4.20 -3.03 2.70
CA LEU A 25 -2.77 -2.83 2.94
C LEU A 25 -2.11 -4.09 3.51
N GLY A 26 -2.82 -4.84 4.35
CA GLY A 26 -2.36 -6.13 4.85
C GLY A 26 -2.08 -7.14 3.74
N LYS A 27 -2.95 -7.22 2.73
CA LYS A 27 -2.71 -8.07 1.54
C LYS A 27 -1.48 -7.64 0.75
N LEU A 28 -1.30 -6.34 0.54
CA LEU A 28 -0.10 -5.79 -0.11
C LEU A 28 1.17 -6.12 0.67
N LEU A 29 1.10 -5.99 2.00
CA LEU A 29 2.23 -6.26 2.89
C LEU A 29 2.62 -7.73 2.98
N ASP A 30 1.68 -8.65 2.78
CA ASP A 30 2.00 -10.08 2.73
C ASP A 30 2.97 -10.37 1.57
N SER A 31 2.76 -9.69 0.44
CA SER A 31 3.59 -9.79 -0.75
C SER A 31 4.79 -8.82 -0.78
N ILE A 32 5.02 -7.99 0.25
CA ILE A 32 6.09 -6.97 0.23
C ILE A 32 7.50 -7.55 0.03
N ASN A 33 7.72 -8.81 0.40
CA ASN A 33 9.01 -9.47 0.18
C ASN A 33 9.29 -9.68 -1.31
N THR A 34 8.26 -9.89 -2.12
CA THR A 34 8.34 -10.10 -3.57
C THR A 34 8.31 -8.79 -4.37
N PHE A 35 8.07 -7.66 -3.71
CA PHE A 35 8.06 -6.35 -4.36
C PHE A 35 9.45 -5.99 -4.88
N THR A 36 9.46 -5.48 -6.11
CA THR A 36 10.57 -4.77 -6.72
C THR A 36 10.75 -3.39 -6.09
N ASP A 37 11.88 -2.75 -6.35
CA ASP A 37 12.18 -1.41 -5.83
C ASP A 37 11.11 -0.37 -6.24
N ASN A 38 10.49 -0.50 -7.42
CA ASN A 38 9.43 0.39 -7.89
C ASN A 38 8.13 0.22 -7.07
N GLU A 39 7.72 -1.03 -6.84
CA GLU A 39 6.54 -1.37 -6.05
C GLU A 39 6.70 -0.97 -4.59
N LEU A 40 7.90 -1.14 -4.04
CA LEU A 40 8.24 -0.67 -2.69
C LEU A 40 8.13 0.85 -2.58
N ASN A 41 8.59 1.59 -3.59
CA ASN A 41 8.44 3.05 -3.65
C ASN A 41 6.97 3.46 -3.72
N GLN A 42 6.18 2.82 -4.59
CA GLN A 42 4.75 3.06 -4.70
C GLN A 42 4.02 2.78 -3.38
N LEU A 43 4.32 1.65 -2.73
CA LEU A 43 3.73 1.31 -1.43
C LEU A 43 4.13 2.31 -0.35
N GLU A 44 5.38 2.79 -0.35
CA GLU A 44 5.82 3.83 0.58
C GLU A 44 5.07 5.14 0.35
N CYS A 45 4.92 5.57 -0.91
CA CYS A 45 4.14 6.75 -1.28
C CYS A 45 2.70 6.61 -0.82
N LEU A 46 2.09 5.46 -1.09
CA LEU A 46 0.72 5.14 -0.71
C LEU A 46 0.53 5.16 0.82
N LEU A 47 1.43 4.52 1.56
CA LEU A 47 1.41 4.53 3.03
C LEU A 47 1.74 5.88 3.66
N ASN A 48 2.21 6.86 2.87
CA ASN A 48 2.41 8.23 3.30
C ASN A 48 1.16 9.10 3.12
N LEU A 49 0.13 8.62 2.41
CA LEU A 49 -1.15 9.29 2.24
C LEU A 49 -1.99 9.20 3.53
N ASP A 50 -2.96 10.11 3.63
CA ASP A 50 -3.91 10.14 4.74
C ASP A 50 -4.91 8.96 4.65
N ASP A 51 -5.49 8.55 5.78
CA ASP A 51 -6.47 7.46 5.85
C ASP A 51 -7.70 7.72 4.98
N GLN A 52 -8.21 8.97 4.99
CA GLN A 52 -9.36 9.33 4.16
C GLN A 52 -9.02 9.25 2.68
N TYR A 53 -7.81 9.67 2.30
CA TYR A 53 -7.37 9.68 0.91
C TYR A 53 -7.11 8.27 0.39
N LEU A 54 -6.51 7.41 1.21
CA LEU A 54 -6.37 5.98 0.95
C LEU A 54 -7.73 5.32 0.73
N PHE A 55 -8.69 5.60 1.60
CA PHE A 55 -10.03 5.06 1.46
C PHE A 55 -10.69 5.52 0.15
N ASP A 56 -10.64 6.82 -0.16
CA ASP A 56 -11.20 7.36 -1.40
C ASP A 56 -10.50 6.71 -2.62
N LEU A 57 -9.17 6.59 -2.64
CA LEU A 57 -8.41 5.87 -3.68
C LEU A 57 -8.85 4.41 -3.88
N PHE A 58 -9.03 3.66 -2.79
CA PHE A 58 -9.37 2.24 -2.89
C PHE A 58 -10.84 1.97 -3.25
N PHE A 59 -11.75 2.86 -2.84
CA PHE A 59 -13.20 2.63 -2.92
C PHE A 59 -13.94 3.53 -3.91
N LYS A 60 -13.48 4.77 -4.11
CA LYS A 60 -14.13 5.77 -5.00
C LYS A 60 -13.31 6.08 -6.24
N GLU A 61 -12.02 6.38 -6.09
CA GLU A 61 -11.09 6.75 -7.15
C GLU A 61 -10.23 5.54 -7.60
N LYS A 62 -10.88 4.39 -7.84
CA LYS A 62 -10.18 3.15 -8.23
C LYS A 62 -9.37 3.30 -9.51
N ASP A 63 -9.88 4.03 -10.50
CA ASP A 63 -9.15 4.35 -11.74
C ASP A 63 -7.86 5.11 -11.45
N ARG A 64 -7.92 6.09 -10.55
CA ARG A 64 -6.75 6.89 -10.17
C ARG A 64 -5.71 6.06 -9.43
N PHE A 65 -6.17 5.15 -8.56
CA PHE A 65 -5.29 4.16 -7.95
C PHE A 65 -4.63 3.27 -9.02
N ASP A 66 -5.38 2.85 -10.03
CA ASP A 66 -4.87 2.04 -11.13
C ASP A 66 -3.81 2.78 -11.96
N GLU A 67 -4.01 4.08 -12.20
CA GLU A 67 -3.04 4.92 -12.92
C GLU A 67 -1.76 5.19 -12.09
N GLU A 68 -1.89 5.63 -10.83
CA GLU A 68 -0.73 6.00 -10.01
C GLU A 68 -0.01 4.80 -9.37
N PHE A 69 -0.74 3.72 -9.09
CA PHE A 69 -0.26 2.52 -8.38
C PHE A 69 -0.49 1.24 -9.19
N HIS A 70 -0.35 1.34 -10.52
CA HIS A 70 -0.57 0.24 -11.46
C HIS A 70 0.17 -1.07 -11.07
N ASP A 71 1.41 -0.97 -10.54
CA ASP A 71 2.17 -2.17 -10.16
C ASP A 71 1.63 -2.82 -8.88
N LEU A 72 1.01 -2.05 -7.98
CA LEU A 72 0.41 -2.57 -6.75
C LEU A 72 -0.93 -3.26 -7.00
N LYS A 73 -1.65 -2.89 -8.07
CA LYS A 73 -2.94 -3.47 -8.44
C LYS A 73 -2.93 -4.99 -8.47
N LYS A 74 -1.84 -5.60 -8.95
CA LYS A 74 -1.76 -7.06 -9.13
C LYS A 74 -1.85 -7.86 -7.83
N TYR A 75 -1.59 -7.23 -6.69
CA TYR A 75 -1.70 -7.85 -5.36
C TYR A 75 -3.06 -7.63 -4.69
N LEU A 76 -3.90 -6.76 -5.27
CA LEU A 76 -5.24 -6.47 -4.79
C LEU A 76 -6.33 -7.25 -5.53
N LYS A 77 -5.93 -8.15 -6.44
CA LYS A 77 -6.81 -8.93 -7.32
C LYS A 77 -7.26 -10.24 -6.69
#